data_AF-A0A1G5V3I9-F1
#
_entry.id   AF-A0A1G5V3I9-F1
#
_cell.length_a   1.000
_cell.length_b   1.000
_cell.length_c   1.000
_cell.angle_alpha   90.00
_cell.angle_beta   90.00
_cell.angle_gamma   90.00
#
_symmetry.space_group_name_H-M   'P 1'
#
loop_
_entity.id
_entity.type
_entity.pdbx_description
1 polymer ?
#
loop_
_entity_poly.entity_id
_entity_poly.type
_entity_poly.pdbx_seq_one_letter_code
_entity_poly.pdbx_strand_id
1 'polypeptide(L)'
;MNIQAYFNPDFTFVQKLIFLLMTFAAIGLCVIIIYGISVAIAQRYSEKNRDEYLREDFDVRIHKLFEMIISGTSVMSFSCAYVIINHVYSLVEKGVIGGLTGGEAAFIQAWADGKDFMLLLLICLSCVINSILDALLIPLKLLTGEEKATMRMLGMFYVIILLIFLNAIGDGSQYGPVMMYYFGLMIGRFVYFDASFKDFVANIKRVFLNLPYLLASIVLTAVLGSIGFKLGYFLERNYYIVGIFYTQLFLLVCVALIHYGKAIIDFATRKRT
;
A
#
# COMPACT_ATOMS: atom_id res chain seq x y z
N MET A 1 4.97 9.06 27.91
CA MET A 1 5.59 9.15 26.56
C MET A 1 4.79 10.16 25.75
N ASN A 2 5.42 11.20 25.18
CA ASN A 2 4.71 12.22 24.38
C ASN A 2 4.45 11.71 22.95
N ILE A 3 3.37 12.19 22.30
CA ILE A 3 3.01 11.91 20.89
C ILE A 3 4.19 12.16 19.91
N GLN A 4 5.14 13.01 20.31
CA GLN A 4 6.39 13.26 19.59
C GLN A 4 7.27 12.02 19.38
N ALA A 5 7.09 10.94 20.17
CA ALA A 5 7.79 9.67 19.94
C ALA A 5 7.35 8.94 18.66
N TYR A 6 6.20 9.32 18.07
CA TYR A 6 5.67 8.75 16.82
C TYR A 6 6.09 9.54 15.57
N PHE A 7 6.53 10.79 15.74
CA PHE A 7 7.06 11.62 14.68
C PHE A 7 8.57 11.64 14.84
N ASN A 8 9.31 10.93 13.98
CA ASN A 8 10.77 10.97 14.02
C ASN A 8 11.24 12.44 13.86
N PRO A 9 11.66 13.14 14.94
CA PRO A 9 11.99 14.56 14.87
C PRO A 9 13.29 14.77 14.08
N ASP A 10 14.12 13.73 14.03
CA ASP A 10 15.42 13.73 13.37
C ASP A 10 15.32 13.53 11.86
N PHE A 11 14.13 13.20 11.33
CA PHE A 11 13.91 13.07 9.88
C PHE A 11 13.72 14.45 9.23
N THR A 12 14.85 15.10 8.99
CA THR A 12 14.93 16.45 8.42
C THR A 12 14.34 16.53 7.01
N PHE A 13 13.99 17.74 6.57
CA PHE A 13 13.46 17.96 5.21
C PHE A 13 14.44 17.50 4.12
N VAL A 14 15.75 17.66 4.34
CA VAL A 14 16.79 17.23 3.39
C VAL A 14 16.81 15.71 3.27
N GLN A 15 16.75 14.98 4.38
CA GLN A 15 16.69 13.51 4.36
C GLN A 15 15.40 13.00 3.71
N LYS A 16 14.27 13.67 3.94
CA LYS A 16 13.00 13.39 3.24
C LYS A 16 13.15 13.52 1.73
N LEU A 17 13.83 14.56 1.25
CA LEU A 17 14.09 14.77 -0.17
C LEU A 17 15.01 13.69 -0.75
N ILE A 18 16.09 13.33 -0.04
CA ILE A 18 17.00 12.26 -0.45
C ILE A 18 16.25 10.92 -0.54
N PHE A 19 15.41 10.61 0.45
CA PHE A 19 14.60 9.39 0.46
C PHE A 19 13.55 9.38 -0.66
N LEU A 20 12.94 10.53 -0.96
CA LEU A 20 12.05 10.68 -2.11
C LEU A 20 12.79 10.40 -3.43
N LEU A 21 14.01 10.92 -3.61
CA LEU A 21 14.83 10.66 -4.80
C LEU A 21 15.22 9.18 -4.94
N MET A 22 15.59 8.52 -3.84
CA MET A 22 15.84 7.07 -3.85
C MET A 22 14.59 6.27 -4.22
N THR A 23 13.43 6.70 -3.72
CA THR A 23 12.13 6.09 -4.03
C THR A 23 11.78 6.26 -5.51
N PHE A 24 12.03 7.44 -6.09
CA PHE A 24 11.93 7.68 -7.52
C PHE A 24 12.85 6.77 -8.34
N ALA A 25 14.11 6.63 -7.94
CA ALA A 25 15.06 5.75 -8.61
C ALA A 25 14.60 4.28 -8.55
N ALA A 26 14.07 3.83 -7.42
CA ALA A 26 13.58 2.47 -7.24
C ALA A 26 12.33 2.19 -8.09
N ILE A 27 11.36 3.12 -8.14
CA ILE A 27 10.22 3.02 -9.06
C ILE A 27 10.69 3.07 -10.51
N GLY A 28 11.61 3.97 -10.85
CA GLY A 28 12.19 4.05 -12.20
C GLY A 28 12.83 2.73 -12.65
N LEU A 29 13.53 2.04 -11.75
CA LEU A 29 14.05 0.70 -12.02
C LEU A 29 12.93 -0.31 -12.30
N CYS A 30 11.85 -0.31 -11.50
CA CYS A 30 10.67 -1.15 -11.77
C CYS A 30 10.03 -0.84 -13.12
N VAL A 31 9.92 0.44 -13.49
CA VAL A 31 9.41 0.87 -14.80
C VAL A 31 10.29 0.36 -15.94
N ILE A 32 11.62 0.45 -15.81
CA ILE A 32 12.57 -0.08 -16.80
C ILE A 32 12.44 -1.59 -16.94
N ILE A 33 12.29 -2.32 -15.82
CA ILE A 33 12.08 -3.77 -15.84
C ILE A 33 10.76 -4.11 -16.56
N ILE A 34 9.67 -3.40 -16.25
CA ILE A 34 8.37 -3.59 -16.92
C ILE A 34 8.50 -3.32 -18.42
N TYR A 35 9.16 -2.23 -18.80
CA TYR A 35 9.42 -1.91 -20.20
C TYR A 35 10.22 -3.00 -20.90
N GLY A 36 11.30 -3.50 -20.29
CA GLY A 36 12.11 -4.59 -20.82
C GLY A 36 11.30 -5.87 -21.03
N ILE A 37 10.40 -6.21 -20.11
CA ILE A 37 9.47 -7.34 -20.24
C ILE A 37 8.51 -7.11 -21.41
N SER A 38 7.90 -5.93 -21.52
CA SER A 38 7.00 -5.60 -22.63
C SER A 38 7.72 -5.65 -23.98
N VAL A 39 8.97 -5.19 -24.07
CA VAL A 39 9.80 -5.32 -25.29
C VAL A 39 10.06 -6.79 -25.64
N ALA A 40 10.45 -7.62 -24.66
CA ALA A 40 10.71 -9.05 -24.89
C ALA A 40 9.46 -9.81 -25.36
N ILE A 41 8.27 -9.42 -24.89
CA ILE A 41 7.00 -9.99 -25.34
C ILE A 41 6.64 -9.46 -26.73
N ALA A 42 6.81 -8.16 -26.98
CA ALA A 42 6.50 -7.53 -28.26
C ALA A 42 7.35 -8.09 -29.41
N GLN A 43 8.57 -8.56 -29.13
CA GLN A 43 9.42 -9.25 -30.13
C GLN A 43 8.79 -10.52 -30.72
N ARG A 44 7.75 -11.10 -30.09
CA ARG A 44 7.01 -12.26 -30.61
C ARG A 44 5.94 -11.90 -31.64
N TYR A 45 5.66 -10.61 -31.83
CA TYR A 45 4.64 -10.10 -32.74
C TYR A 45 5.26 -9.50 -34.00
N SER A 46 4.47 -9.43 -35.07
CA SER A 46 4.87 -8.82 -36.35
C SER A 46 5.25 -7.34 -36.18
N GLU A 47 6.29 -6.88 -36.87
CA GLU A 47 6.82 -5.51 -36.78
C GLU A 47 5.74 -4.43 -36.92
N LYS A 48 4.72 -4.67 -37.77
CA LYS A 48 3.67 -3.70 -38.05
C LYS A 48 2.79 -3.37 -36.85
N ASN A 49 2.61 -4.32 -35.92
CA ASN A 49 1.78 -4.12 -34.72
C ASN A 49 2.63 -4.00 -33.45
N ARG A 50 3.95 -4.19 -33.54
CA ARG A 50 4.85 -4.28 -32.38
C ARG A 50 4.83 -3.03 -31.51
N ASP A 51 4.85 -1.85 -32.14
CA ASP A 51 4.94 -0.58 -31.42
C ASP A 51 3.63 -0.19 -30.74
N GLU A 52 2.49 -0.55 -31.34
CA GLU A 52 1.16 -0.36 -30.76
C GLU A 52 0.97 -1.28 -29.54
N TYR A 53 1.25 -2.58 -29.71
CA TYR A 53 1.20 -3.54 -28.61
C TYR A 53 2.15 -3.18 -27.47
N LEU A 54 3.38 -2.73 -27.78
CA LEU A 54 4.35 -2.35 -26.77
C LEU A 54 3.81 -1.20 -25.90
N ARG A 55 3.19 -0.18 -26.50
CA ARG A 55 2.64 0.96 -25.78
C ARG A 55 1.44 0.56 -24.91
N GLU A 56 0.49 -0.18 -25.46
CA GLU A 56 -0.70 -0.62 -24.73
C GLU A 56 -0.36 -1.55 -23.58
N ASP A 57 0.45 -2.59 -23.83
CA ASP A 57 0.86 -3.55 -22.80
C ASP A 57 1.66 -2.85 -21.71
N PHE A 58 2.63 -2.00 -22.07
CA PHE A 58 3.40 -1.23 -21.09
C PHE A 58 2.50 -0.35 -20.21
N ASP A 59 1.58 0.41 -20.81
CA ASP A 59 0.69 1.30 -20.06
C ASP A 59 -0.22 0.52 -19.10
N VAL A 60 -0.77 -0.62 -19.53
CA VAL A 60 -1.58 -1.49 -18.66
C VAL A 60 -0.76 -2.04 -17.50
N ARG A 61 0.48 -2.51 -17.73
CA ARG A 61 1.34 -3.04 -16.66
C ARG A 61 1.76 -1.98 -15.65
N ILE A 62 2.02 -0.75 -16.10
CA ILE A 62 2.32 0.37 -15.22
C ILE A 62 1.11 0.74 -14.36
N HIS A 63 -0.09 0.77 -14.96
CA HIS A 63 -1.33 1.02 -14.20
C HIS A 63 -1.57 -0.06 -13.15
N LYS A 64 -1.28 -1.33 -13.44
CA LYS A 64 -1.33 -2.42 -12.44
C LYS A 64 -0.37 -2.17 -11.28
N LEU A 65 0.89 -1.81 -11.56
CA LEU A 65 1.86 -1.48 -10.51
C LEU A 65 1.36 -0.31 -9.63
N PHE A 66 0.82 0.74 -10.25
CA PHE A 66 0.31 1.90 -9.54
C PHE A 66 -0.89 1.58 -8.67
N GLU A 67 -1.88 0.85 -9.20
CA GLU A 67 -3.03 0.38 -8.42
C GLU A 67 -2.60 -0.48 -7.24
N MET A 68 -1.58 -1.33 -7.40
CA MET A 68 -1.02 -2.14 -6.30
C MET A 68 -0.44 -1.25 -5.19
N ILE A 69 0.36 -0.24 -5.55
CA ILE A 69 0.97 0.68 -4.58
C ILE A 69 -0.11 1.51 -3.85
N ILE A 70 -1.10 2.00 -4.58
CA ILE A 70 -2.21 2.79 -3.99
C ILE A 70 -3.01 1.93 -3.03
N SER A 71 -3.45 0.75 -3.48
CA SER A 71 -4.24 -0.15 -2.65
C SER A 71 -3.42 -0.63 -1.44
N GLY A 72 -2.15 -0.96 -1.62
CA GLY A 72 -1.26 -1.34 -0.54
C GLY A 72 -1.10 -0.22 0.49
N THR A 73 -0.94 1.03 0.04
CA THR A 73 -0.81 2.20 0.92
C THR A 73 -2.06 2.44 1.76
N SER A 74 -3.26 2.32 1.17
CA SER A 74 -4.50 2.51 1.94
C SER A 74 -4.70 1.41 2.98
N VAL A 75 -4.50 0.15 2.61
CA VAL A 75 -4.63 -0.99 3.54
C VAL A 75 -3.56 -0.87 4.65
N MET A 76 -2.35 -0.45 4.30
CA MET A 76 -1.28 -0.21 5.27
C MET A 76 -1.60 0.96 6.22
N SER A 77 -2.24 2.03 5.74
CA SER A 77 -2.61 3.19 6.56
C SER A 77 -3.55 2.81 7.69
N PHE A 78 -4.52 1.94 7.40
CA PHE A 78 -5.43 1.39 8.40
C PHE A 78 -4.67 0.51 9.39
N SER A 79 -3.81 -0.39 8.87
CA SER A 79 -3.08 -1.34 9.71
C SER A 79 -2.19 -0.60 10.71
N CYS A 80 -1.53 0.46 10.24
CA CYS A 80 -0.73 1.36 11.03
C CYS A 80 -1.58 2.06 12.10
N ALA A 81 -2.72 2.65 11.71
CA ALA A 81 -3.62 3.34 12.64
C ALA A 81 -4.11 2.41 13.76
N TYR A 82 -4.57 1.20 13.43
CA TYR A 82 -5.01 0.23 14.43
C TYR A 82 -3.90 -0.17 15.40
N VAL A 83 -2.70 -0.50 14.88
CA VAL A 83 -1.58 -0.94 15.72
C VAL A 83 -1.12 0.19 16.64
N ILE A 84 -1.07 1.44 16.15
CA ILE A 84 -0.74 2.60 16.99
C ILE A 84 -1.77 2.75 18.11
N ILE A 85 -3.07 2.73 17.79
CA ILE A 85 -4.12 2.92 18.80
C ILE A 85 -4.10 1.78 19.82
N ASN A 86 -3.98 0.53 19.38
CA ASN A 86 -3.93 -0.62 20.28
C ASN A 86 -2.69 -0.62 21.18
N HIS A 87 -1.56 -0.13 20.65
CA HIS A 87 -0.36 0.05 21.45
C HIS A 87 -0.52 1.17 22.50
N VAL A 88 -1.09 2.32 22.12
CA VAL A 88 -1.40 3.42 23.06
C VAL A 88 -2.33 2.92 24.17
N TYR A 89 -3.37 2.17 23.81
CA TYR A 89 -4.27 1.50 24.75
C TYR A 89 -3.48 0.63 25.75
N SER A 90 -2.60 -0.25 25.27
CA SER A 90 -1.80 -1.13 26.13
C SER A 90 -0.85 -0.36 27.07
N LEU A 91 -0.30 0.77 26.63
CA LEU A 91 0.56 1.61 27.46
C LEU A 91 -0.21 2.31 28.58
N VAL A 92 -1.46 2.70 28.32
CA VAL A 92 -2.34 3.29 29.35
C VAL A 92 -2.79 2.24 30.35
N GLU A 93 -3.17 1.03 29.88
CA GLU A 93 -3.52 -0.10 30.75
C GLU A 93 -2.37 -0.50 31.67
N LYS A 94 -1.13 -0.49 31.17
CA LYS A 94 0.08 -0.76 31.96
C LYS A 94 0.48 0.38 32.91
N GLY A 95 -0.26 1.49 32.94
CA GLY A 95 0.00 2.64 33.80
C GLY A 95 1.26 3.44 33.43
N VAL A 96 1.82 3.23 32.24
CA VAL A 96 3.04 3.92 31.75
C VAL A 96 2.71 5.36 31.32
N ILE A 97 1.48 5.59 30.86
CA ILE A 97 0.96 6.90 30.50
C ILE A 97 -0.12 7.28 31.52
N GLY A 98 0.19 8.23 32.38
CA GLY A 98 -0.76 8.83 33.33
C GLY A 98 -1.12 10.27 32.94
N GLY A 99 -2.31 10.73 33.33
CA GLY A 99 -2.78 12.09 33.08
C GLY A 99 -3.52 12.28 31.75
N LEU A 100 -4.40 11.34 31.39
CA LEU A 100 -5.24 11.48 30.21
C LEU A 100 -6.21 12.66 30.35
N THR A 101 -6.34 13.45 29.30
CA THR A 101 -7.43 14.42 29.18
C THR A 101 -8.78 13.68 29.11
N GLY A 102 -9.87 14.33 29.52
CA GLY A 102 -11.20 13.69 29.57
C GLY A 102 -11.65 13.08 28.22
N GLY A 103 -11.21 13.67 27.10
CA GLY A 103 -11.45 13.13 25.76
C GLY A 103 -10.63 11.87 25.43
N GLU A 104 -9.37 11.79 25.86
CA GLU A 104 -8.51 10.62 25.65
C GLU A 104 -8.97 9.44 26.50
N ALA A 105 -9.42 9.69 27.73
CA ALA A 105 -10.00 8.66 28.60
C ALA A 105 -11.28 8.07 28.00
N ALA A 106 -12.18 8.92 27.49
CA ALA A 106 -13.39 8.47 26.82
C ALA A 106 -13.09 7.65 25.54
N PHE A 107 -12.07 8.05 24.78
CA PHE A 107 -11.63 7.32 23.59
C PHE A 107 -11.07 5.93 23.93
N ILE A 108 -10.24 5.83 24.97
CA ILE A 108 -9.67 4.55 25.42
C ILE A 108 -10.75 3.61 25.96
N GLN A 109 -11.74 4.14 26.67
CA GLN A 109 -12.87 3.35 27.13
C GLN A 109 -13.73 2.86 25.96
N ALA A 110 -14.02 3.72 24.98
CA ALA A 110 -14.71 3.32 23.75
C ALA A 110 -13.92 2.26 22.95
N TRP A 111 -12.59 2.33 22.98
CA TRP A 111 -11.72 1.31 22.38
C TRP A 111 -11.75 -0.01 23.14
N ALA A 112 -11.76 0.02 24.47
CA ALA A 112 -11.85 -1.17 25.32
C ALA A 112 -13.16 -1.93 25.07
N ASP A 113 -14.28 -1.21 25.08
CA ASP A 113 -15.62 -1.78 25.00
C ASP A 113 -16.00 -2.16 23.56
N GLY A 114 -15.43 -1.48 22.57
CA GLY A 114 -15.87 -1.53 21.17
C GLY A 114 -14.79 -1.89 20.16
N LYS A 115 -13.66 -2.50 20.55
CA LYS A 115 -12.49 -2.73 19.69
C LYS A 115 -12.85 -3.30 18.32
N ASP A 116 -13.73 -4.29 18.29
CA ASP A 116 -14.09 -5.00 17.06
C ASP A 116 -14.98 -4.15 16.14
N PHE A 117 -15.90 -3.36 16.73
CA PHE A 117 -16.72 -2.39 15.99
C PHE A 117 -15.90 -1.22 15.46
N MET A 118 -14.95 -0.72 16.25
CA MET A 118 -14.02 0.34 15.84
C MET A 118 -13.10 -0.14 14.72
N LEU A 119 -12.64 -1.39 14.79
CA LEU A 119 -11.86 -1.99 13.73
C LEU A 119 -12.69 -2.12 12.43
N LEU A 120 -13.94 -2.58 12.51
CA LEU A 120 -14.84 -2.62 11.36
C LEU A 120 -15.08 -1.23 10.75
N LEU A 121 -15.30 -0.21 11.60
CA LEU A 121 -15.49 1.18 11.16
C LEU A 121 -14.25 1.73 10.45
N LEU A 122 -13.06 1.46 10.99
CA LEU A 122 -11.81 1.86 10.36
C LEU A 122 -11.64 1.17 8.98
N ILE A 123 -12.11 -0.08 8.80
CA ILE A 123 -12.06 -0.80 7.51
C ILE A 123 -12.97 -0.09 6.51
N CYS A 124 -14.19 0.25 6.93
CA CYS A 124 -15.12 1.02 6.10
C CYS A 124 -14.51 2.37 5.69
N LEU A 125 -13.86 3.08 6.62
CA LEU A 125 -13.14 4.32 6.32
C LEU A 125 -11.98 4.10 5.33
N SER A 126 -11.24 3.00 5.43
CA SER A 126 -10.20 2.66 4.45
C SER A 126 -10.77 2.51 3.03
N CYS A 127 -11.94 1.88 2.89
CA CYS A 127 -12.62 1.77 1.59
C CYS A 127 -13.06 3.14 1.04
N VAL A 128 -13.50 4.05 1.92
CA VAL A 128 -13.85 5.43 1.55
C VAL A 128 -12.60 6.20 1.14
N ILE A 129 -11.51 6.11 1.91
CA ILE A 129 -10.22 6.75 1.59
C ILE A 129 -9.68 6.22 0.27
N ASN A 130 -9.73 4.91 0.01
CA ASN A 130 -9.40 4.33 -1.29
C ASN A 130 -10.20 4.99 -2.41
N SER A 131 -11.51 5.13 -2.22
CA SER A 131 -12.40 5.74 -3.21
C SER A 131 -12.09 7.23 -3.44
N ILE A 132 -11.68 7.95 -2.39
CA ILE A 132 -11.25 9.35 -2.48
C ILE A 132 -9.90 9.46 -3.19
N LEU A 133 -8.91 8.63 -2.84
CA LEU A 133 -7.61 8.59 -3.50
C LEU A 133 -7.74 8.24 -4.99
N ASP A 134 -8.65 7.31 -5.31
CA ASP A 134 -8.98 6.94 -6.69
C ASP A 134 -9.63 8.06 -7.49
N ALA A 135 -10.51 8.85 -6.86
CA ALA A 135 -11.23 9.93 -7.52
C ALA A 135 -10.37 11.20 -7.66
N LEU A 136 -9.56 11.50 -6.64
CA LEU A 136 -8.87 12.79 -6.52
C LEU A 136 -7.40 12.73 -6.95
N LEU A 137 -6.71 11.61 -6.71
CA LEU A 137 -5.25 11.54 -6.82
C LEU A 137 -4.79 10.86 -8.12
N ILE A 138 -5.38 9.73 -8.53
CA ILE A 138 -4.94 8.99 -9.73
C ILE A 138 -6.13 8.28 -10.41
N PRO A 139 -6.86 8.93 -11.35
CA PRO A 139 -7.90 8.26 -12.11
C PRO A 139 -7.28 7.28 -13.13
N LEU A 140 -7.04 6.03 -12.71
CA LEU A 140 -6.52 4.95 -13.55
C LEU A 140 -7.60 4.45 -14.53
N LYS A 141 -7.80 5.17 -15.63
CA LYS A 141 -8.85 4.87 -16.63
C LYS A 141 -8.57 3.64 -17.51
N LEU A 142 -7.34 3.12 -17.53
CA LEU A 142 -6.93 1.99 -18.36
C LEU A 142 -7.27 0.61 -17.78
N LEU A 143 -7.50 0.52 -16.47
CA LEU A 143 -7.84 -0.75 -15.82
C LEU A 143 -9.33 -1.01 -15.89
N THR A 144 -9.71 -2.23 -16.27
CA THR A 144 -11.10 -2.68 -16.14
C THR A 144 -11.49 -2.77 -14.67
N GLY A 145 -12.80 -2.62 -14.36
CA GLY A 145 -13.29 -2.69 -12.99
C GLY A 145 -12.92 -4.00 -12.27
N GLU A 146 -12.92 -5.12 -13.01
CA GLU A 146 -12.52 -6.43 -12.50
C GLU A 146 -11.02 -6.49 -12.16
N GLU A 147 -10.15 -6.01 -13.05
CA GLU A 147 -8.70 -5.97 -12.79
C GLU A 147 -8.37 -5.08 -11.60
N LYS A 148 -9.01 -3.92 -11.50
CA LYS A 148 -8.87 -3.04 -10.34
C LYS A 148 -9.25 -3.78 -9.05
N ALA A 149 -10.37 -4.50 -9.08
CA ALA A 149 -10.82 -5.28 -7.95
C ALA A 149 -9.83 -6.40 -7.57
N THR A 150 -9.21 -7.07 -8.55
CA THR A 150 -8.16 -8.08 -8.34
C THR A 150 -6.89 -7.46 -7.75
N MET A 151 -6.45 -6.31 -8.27
CA MET A 151 -5.26 -5.62 -7.75
C MET A 151 -5.45 -5.16 -6.31
N ARG A 152 -6.65 -4.67 -5.95
CA ARG A 152 -6.96 -4.31 -4.56
C ARG A 152 -6.93 -5.50 -3.60
N MET A 153 -7.41 -6.65 -4.08
CA MET A 153 -7.33 -7.90 -3.32
C MET A 153 -5.89 -8.36 -3.11
N LEU A 154 -5.04 -8.25 -4.14
CA LEU A 154 -3.61 -8.47 -4.01
C LEU A 154 -2.95 -7.47 -3.05
N GLY A 155 -3.42 -6.22 -3.01
CA GLY A 155 -3.00 -5.21 -2.03
C GLY A 155 -3.29 -5.62 -0.57
N MET A 156 -4.39 -6.34 -0.32
CA MET A 156 -4.65 -6.94 1.01
C MET A 156 -3.68 -8.08 1.32
N PHE A 157 -3.44 -9.00 0.37
CA PHE A 157 -2.43 -10.07 0.53
C PHE A 157 -1.03 -9.50 0.81
N TYR A 158 -0.67 -8.45 0.07
CA TYR A 158 0.57 -7.71 0.23
C TYR A 158 0.77 -7.21 1.67
N VAL A 159 -0.23 -6.53 2.23
CA VAL A 159 -0.14 -6.02 3.60
C VAL A 159 -0.13 -7.17 4.62
N ILE A 160 -0.89 -8.24 4.42
CA ILE A 160 -0.83 -9.42 5.29
C ILE A 160 0.60 -9.98 5.35
N ILE A 161 1.28 -10.13 4.20
CA ILE A 161 2.66 -10.62 4.15
C ILE A 161 3.60 -9.68 4.91
N LEU A 162 3.46 -8.37 4.75
CA LEU A 162 4.22 -7.39 5.51
C LEU A 162 3.95 -7.48 7.01
N LEU A 163 2.69 -7.63 7.42
CA LEU A 163 2.32 -7.75 8.83
C LEU A 163 2.86 -9.04 9.44
N ILE A 164 2.87 -10.17 8.71
CA ILE A 164 3.51 -11.42 9.15
C ILE A 164 5.01 -11.20 9.38
N PHE A 165 5.67 -10.51 8.44
CA PHE A 165 7.09 -10.19 8.57
C PHE A 165 7.36 -9.28 9.78
N LEU A 166 6.55 -8.23 9.96
CA LEU A 166 6.63 -7.33 11.11
C LEU A 166 6.31 -8.05 12.43
N ASN A 167 5.43 -9.05 12.41
CA ASN A 167 5.10 -9.89 13.56
C ASN A 167 6.27 -10.78 13.97
N ALA A 168 7.12 -11.19 13.02
CA ALA A 168 8.30 -12.00 13.28
C ALA A 168 9.47 -11.19 13.88
N ILE A 169 9.55 -9.89 13.59
CA ILE A 169 10.66 -9.01 14.03
C ILE A 169 10.26 -8.12 15.22
N GLY A 170 8.97 -7.76 15.31
CA GLY A 170 8.42 -6.90 16.35
C GLY A 170 7.71 -7.68 17.46
N ASP A 171 6.88 -6.96 18.21
CA ASP A 171 6.13 -7.53 19.33
C ASP A 171 4.87 -8.25 18.80
N GLY A 172 4.92 -9.58 18.77
CA GLY A 172 3.98 -10.42 18.00
C GLY A 172 2.50 -10.41 18.44
N SER A 173 2.18 -9.71 19.54
CA SER A 173 0.81 -9.63 20.08
C SER A 173 -0.06 -8.57 19.39
N GLN A 174 0.53 -7.62 18.66
CA GLN A 174 -0.16 -6.43 18.17
C GLN A 174 -0.69 -6.57 16.73
N TYR A 175 -0.10 -7.46 15.93
CA TYR A 175 -0.42 -7.58 14.50
C TYR A 175 -1.45 -8.68 14.20
N GLY A 176 -1.55 -9.70 15.06
CA GLY A 176 -2.43 -10.86 14.91
C GLY A 176 -3.89 -10.52 14.59
N PRO A 177 -4.56 -9.67 15.38
CA PRO A 177 -5.95 -9.30 15.12
C PRO A 177 -6.14 -8.70 13.73
N VAL A 178 -5.33 -7.71 13.34
CA VAL A 178 -5.41 -7.04 12.03
C VAL A 178 -5.27 -8.04 10.88
N MET A 179 -4.32 -8.98 10.99
CA MET A 179 -4.12 -10.03 9.99
C MET A 179 -5.37 -10.91 9.84
N MET A 180 -5.97 -11.34 10.94
CA MET A 180 -7.18 -12.17 10.92
C MET A 180 -8.38 -11.45 10.31
N TYR A 181 -8.52 -10.13 10.56
CA TYR A 181 -9.60 -9.36 9.94
C TYR A 181 -9.43 -9.23 8.43
N TYR A 182 -8.22 -8.94 7.93
CA TYR A 182 -8.01 -8.93 6.49
C TYR A 182 -8.23 -10.31 5.87
N PHE A 183 -7.74 -11.37 6.52
CA PHE A 183 -7.97 -12.72 6.06
C PHE A 183 -9.48 -13.05 6.00
N GLY A 184 -10.25 -12.64 7.02
CA GLY A 184 -11.70 -12.76 7.06
C GLY A 184 -12.41 -11.97 5.96
N LEU A 185 -12.01 -10.72 5.69
CA LEU A 185 -12.54 -9.92 4.58
C LEU A 185 -12.27 -10.57 3.22
N MET A 186 -11.08 -11.15 3.05
CA MET A 186 -10.70 -11.82 1.81
C MET A 186 -11.49 -13.10 1.60
N ILE A 187 -11.61 -13.95 2.62
CA ILE A 187 -12.46 -15.13 2.58
C ILE A 187 -13.90 -14.72 2.32
N GLY A 188 -14.42 -13.73 3.04
CA GLY A 188 -15.76 -13.20 2.83
C GLY A 188 -15.95 -12.75 1.38
N ARG A 189 -14.96 -12.08 0.78
CA ARG A 189 -15.02 -11.68 -0.62
C ARG A 189 -15.04 -12.87 -1.59
N PHE A 190 -14.21 -13.88 -1.37
CA PHE A 190 -14.14 -15.05 -2.24
C PHE A 190 -15.33 -16.00 -2.07
N VAL A 191 -15.86 -16.13 -0.85
CA VAL A 191 -16.92 -17.09 -0.53
C VAL A 191 -18.31 -16.49 -0.77
N TYR A 192 -18.50 -15.18 -0.52
CA TYR A 192 -19.81 -14.53 -0.64
C TYR A 192 -20.10 -14.00 -2.05
N PHE A 193 -19.10 -13.53 -2.80
CA PHE A 193 -19.32 -12.93 -4.13
C PHE A 193 -19.13 -13.88 -5.31
N ASP A 194 -18.31 -14.93 -5.18
CA ASP A 194 -18.21 -15.94 -6.24
C ASP A 194 -19.29 -17.00 -6.05
N ALA A 195 -20.48 -16.72 -6.57
CA ALA A 195 -21.66 -17.59 -6.52
C ALA A 195 -21.47 -18.97 -7.20
N SER A 196 -20.36 -19.16 -7.93
CA SER A 196 -19.99 -20.41 -8.60
C SER A 196 -18.51 -20.73 -8.40
N PHE A 197 -18.20 -22.02 -8.17
CA PHE A 197 -16.83 -22.53 -8.10
C PHE A 197 -16.00 -22.19 -9.36
N LYS A 198 -16.67 -22.04 -10.51
CA LYS A 198 -16.03 -21.65 -11.77
C LYS A 198 -15.48 -20.23 -11.73
N ASP A 199 -16.25 -19.30 -11.17
CA ASP A 199 -15.88 -17.89 -11.06
C ASP A 199 -14.79 -17.71 -10.00
N PHE A 200 -14.88 -18.48 -8.90
CA PHE A 200 -13.81 -18.58 -7.91
C PHE A 200 -12.47 -19.03 -8.53
N VAL A 201 -12.46 -20.11 -9.31
CA VAL A 201 -11.22 -20.60 -9.96
C VAL A 201 -10.69 -19.58 -10.98
N ALA A 202 -11.57 -18.89 -11.71
CA ALA A 202 -11.17 -17.83 -12.64
C ALA A 202 -10.52 -16.65 -11.90
N ASN A 203 -11.08 -16.23 -10.76
CA ASN A 203 -10.54 -15.16 -9.93
C ASN A 203 -9.20 -15.54 -9.30
N ILE A 204 -9.05 -16.77 -8.80
CA ILE A 204 -7.77 -17.27 -8.30
C ILE A 204 -6.70 -17.26 -9.39
N LYS A 205 -7.03 -17.72 -10.61
CA LYS A 205 -6.10 -17.62 -11.75
C LYS A 205 -5.67 -16.17 -12.00
N ARG A 206 -6.60 -15.22 -12.01
CA ARG A 206 -6.29 -13.79 -12.19
C ARG A 206 -5.38 -13.24 -11.10
N VAL A 207 -5.56 -13.66 -9.84
CA VAL A 207 -4.66 -13.32 -8.73
C VAL A 207 -3.24 -13.85 -9.00
N PHE A 208 -3.11 -15.11 -9.41
CA PHE A 208 -1.82 -15.71 -9.76
C PHE A 208 -1.13 -15.03 -10.95
N LEU A 209 -1.87 -14.65 -11.99
CA LEU A 209 -1.31 -13.92 -13.14
C LEU A 209 -0.73 -12.55 -12.74
N ASN A 210 -1.29 -11.92 -11.70
CA ASN A 210 -0.85 -10.61 -11.20
C ASN A 210 0.14 -10.71 -10.02
N LEU A 211 0.54 -11.92 -9.62
CA LEU A 211 1.53 -12.16 -8.56
C LEU A 211 2.89 -11.48 -8.79
N PRO A 212 3.40 -11.30 -10.03
CA PRO A 212 4.64 -10.56 -10.24
C PRO A 212 4.59 -9.12 -9.70
N TYR A 213 3.45 -8.44 -9.77
CA TYR A 213 3.28 -7.08 -9.21
C TYR A 213 3.28 -7.08 -7.68
N LEU A 214 2.74 -8.14 -7.08
CA LEU A 214 2.82 -8.36 -5.64
C LEU A 214 4.28 -8.47 -5.20
N LEU A 215 5.04 -9.36 -5.85
CA LEU A 215 6.46 -9.57 -5.56
C LEU A 215 7.28 -8.30 -5.77
N ALA A 216 7.04 -7.57 -6.86
CA ALA A 216 7.68 -6.29 -7.12
C ALA A 216 7.42 -5.28 -5.98
N SER A 217 6.18 -5.20 -5.49
CA SER A 217 5.81 -4.28 -4.40
C SER A 217 6.43 -4.69 -3.06
N ILE A 218 6.50 -6.00 -2.77
CA ILE A 218 7.20 -6.53 -1.60
C ILE A 218 8.68 -6.17 -1.65
N VAL A 219 9.36 -6.48 -2.76
CA VAL A 219 10.80 -6.20 -2.93
C VAL A 219 11.06 -4.71 -2.82
N LEU A 220 10.27 -3.88 -3.51
CA LEU A 220 10.39 -2.43 -3.49
C LEU A 220 10.29 -1.88 -2.05
N THR A 221 9.32 -2.37 -1.30
CA THR A 221 9.10 -1.95 0.10
C THR A 221 10.17 -2.49 1.03
N ALA A 222 10.61 -3.73 0.85
CA ALA A 222 11.65 -4.33 1.66
C ALA A 222 13.00 -3.62 1.45
N VAL A 223 13.36 -3.30 0.21
CA VAL A 223 14.59 -2.57 -0.13
C VAL A 223 14.55 -1.16 0.44
N LEU A 224 13.51 -0.38 0.12
CA LEU A 224 13.37 1.00 0.61
C LEU A 224 13.25 1.06 2.14
N GLY A 225 12.47 0.14 2.72
CA GLY A 225 12.33 -0.02 4.17
C GLY A 225 13.69 -0.28 4.82
N SER A 226 14.43 -1.28 4.33
CA SER A 226 15.76 -1.63 4.85
C SER A 226 16.75 -0.46 4.73
N ILE A 227 16.73 0.29 3.63
CA ILE A 227 17.56 1.48 3.46
C ILE A 227 17.16 2.56 4.47
N GLY A 228 15.86 2.82 4.65
CA GLY A 228 15.38 3.82 5.60
C GLY A 228 15.70 3.49 7.05
N PHE A 229 15.65 2.21 7.46
CA PHE A 229 16.12 1.78 8.77
C PHE A 229 17.64 1.90 8.91
N LYS A 230 18.43 1.41 7.94
CA LYS A 230 19.91 1.50 7.97
C LYS A 230 20.44 2.94 8.02
N LEU A 231 19.76 3.88 7.38
CA LEU A 231 20.12 5.30 7.39
C LEU A 231 19.63 6.04 8.65
N GLY A 232 18.92 5.36 9.56
CA GLY A 232 18.36 5.96 10.77
C GLY A 232 17.16 6.89 10.51
N TYR A 233 16.59 6.88 9.30
CA TYR A 233 15.42 7.70 8.97
C TYR A 233 14.14 7.15 9.63
N PHE A 234 14.10 5.84 9.89
CA PHE A 234 12.99 5.17 10.55
C PHE A 234 13.37 4.73 11.96
N LEU A 235 12.39 4.82 12.88
CA LEU A 235 12.58 4.48 14.29
C LEU A 235 12.50 2.97 14.51
N GLU A 236 13.60 2.35 14.96
CA GLU A 236 13.67 0.92 15.30
C GLU A 236 13.04 0.59 16.67
N ARG A 237 12.82 1.62 17.52
CA ARG A 237 12.46 1.48 18.94
C ARG A 237 10.98 1.19 19.23
N ASN A 238 10.34 0.31 18.43
CA ASN A 238 8.99 -0.28 18.59
C ASN A 238 7.96 0.06 17.49
N TYR A 239 8.34 0.76 16.42
CA TYR A 239 7.38 1.18 15.38
C TYR A 239 7.85 0.88 13.95
N TYR A 240 8.34 -0.34 13.72
CA TYR A 240 8.67 -0.82 12.37
C TYR A 240 7.49 -0.63 11.40
N ILE A 241 6.25 -0.83 11.85
CA ILE A 241 5.05 -0.59 11.03
C ILE A 241 4.93 0.86 10.54
N VAL A 242 5.33 1.83 11.37
CA VAL A 242 5.29 3.26 11.03
C VAL A 242 6.35 3.59 9.99
N GLY A 243 7.57 3.03 10.12
CA GLY A 243 8.63 3.18 9.10
C GLY A 243 8.24 2.58 7.75
N ILE A 244 7.64 1.39 7.76
CA ILE A 244 7.11 0.78 6.53
C ILE A 244 5.95 1.59 5.95
N PHE A 245 5.06 2.14 6.80
CA PHE A 245 3.99 3.02 6.35
C PHE A 245 4.53 4.32 5.73
N TYR A 246 5.56 4.94 6.31
CA TYR A 246 6.24 6.08 5.69
C TYR A 246 6.77 5.72 4.31
N THR A 247 7.39 4.55 4.16
CA THR A 247 7.84 4.05 2.86
C THR A 247 6.69 3.99 1.84
N GLN A 248 5.50 3.52 2.24
CA GLN A 248 4.31 3.52 1.38
C GLN A 248 3.87 4.93 0.98
N LEU A 249 3.92 5.89 1.90
CA LEU A 249 3.58 7.29 1.59
C LEU A 249 4.53 7.90 0.55
N PHE A 250 5.84 7.64 0.66
CA PHE A 250 6.80 8.09 -0.36
C PHE A 250 6.53 7.43 -1.71
N LEU A 251 6.22 6.13 -1.73
CA LEU A 251 5.83 5.43 -2.95
C LEU A 251 4.58 6.06 -3.59
N LEU A 252 3.55 6.34 -2.79
CA LEU A 252 2.33 6.98 -3.25
C LEU A 252 2.60 8.36 -3.86
N VAL A 253 3.44 9.19 -3.20
CA VAL A 253 3.82 10.52 -3.72
C VAL A 253 4.57 10.39 -5.05
N CYS A 254 5.54 9.49 -5.16
CA CYS A 254 6.28 9.29 -6.39
C CYS A 254 5.37 8.80 -7.53
N VAL A 255 4.47 7.85 -7.27
CA VAL A 255 3.51 7.37 -8.26
C VAL A 255 2.59 8.49 -8.73
N ALA A 256 2.09 9.31 -7.79
CA ALA A 256 1.26 10.47 -8.12
C ALA A 256 2.02 11.46 -9.02
N LEU A 257 3.26 11.79 -8.66
CA LEU A 257 4.12 12.70 -9.45
C LEU A 257 4.41 12.14 -10.85
N ILE A 258 4.65 10.84 -11.00
CA ILE A 258 4.83 10.22 -12.32
C ILE A 258 3.54 10.30 -13.14
N HIS A 259 2.39 10.01 -12.53
CA HIS A 259 1.11 10.06 -13.23
C HIS A 259 0.76 11.46 -13.71
N TYR A 260 0.83 12.46 -12.82
CA TYR A 260 0.57 13.85 -13.19
C TYR A 260 1.63 14.38 -14.16
N GLY A 261 2.89 13.97 -14.01
CA GLY A 261 3.96 14.31 -14.96
C GLY A 261 3.66 13.84 -16.37
N LYS A 262 3.24 12.58 -16.55
CA LYS A 262 2.81 12.05 -17.85
C LYS A 262 1.60 12.82 -18.40
N ALA A 263 0.58 13.07 -17.57
CA ALA A 263 -0.60 13.82 -17.98
C ALA A 263 -0.29 15.25 -18.45
N ILE A 264 0.66 15.94 -17.79
CA ILE A 264 1.11 17.28 -18.18
C ILE A 264 1.86 17.23 -19.52
N ILE A 265 2.75 16.25 -19.71
CA ILE A 265 3.51 16.07 -20.97
C ILE A 265 2.55 15.75 -22.12
N ASP A 266 1.58 14.86 -21.90
CA ASP A 266 0.58 14.49 -22.90
C ASP A 266 -0.32 15.69 -23.28
N PHE A 267 -0.68 16.54 -22.30
CA PHE A 267 -1.39 17.78 -22.55
C PHE A 267 -0.56 18.80 -23.33
N ALA A 268 0.73 18.93 -23.00
CA ALA A 268 1.66 19.84 -23.67
C ALA A 268 1.97 19.41 -25.11
N THR A 269 2.02 18.10 -25.37
CA THR A 269 2.27 17.53 -26.71
C THR A 269 1.02 17.52 -27.59
N ARG A 270 -0.17 17.27 -27.04
CA ARG A 270 -1.45 17.40 -27.79
C ARG A 270 -1.75 18.82 -28.28
N LYS A 271 -1.23 19.86 -27.61
CA LYS A 271 -1.34 21.25 -28.10
C LYS A 271 -0.48 21.55 -29.34
N ARG A 272 0.41 20.66 -29.77
CA ARG A 272 1.31 20.85 -30.92
C ARG A 272 0.88 20.13 -32.21
N THR A 273 -0.24 19.41 -32.19
CA THR A 273 -0.89 18.80 -33.37
C THR A 273 -2.25 19.43 -33.59
#